data_AF-A0A431PST7-F1
#
_entry.id   AF-A0A431PST7-F1
#
_cell.length_a   1.000
_cell.length_b   1.000
_cell.length_c   1.000
_cell.angle_alpha   90.00
_cell.angle_beta   90.00
_cell.angle_gamma   90.00
#
_symmetry.space_group_name_H-M   'P 1'
#
loop_
_entity.id
_entity.type
_entity.pdbx_description
1 polymer ?
#
loop_
_entity_poly.entity_id
_entity_poly.type
_entity_poly.pdbx_seq_one_letter_code
_entity_poly.pdbx_strand_id
1 'polypeptide(L)'
;MIRLVDAPAADDGVGQAPDDMAGALPFIGRTVEYRPGESLVVERILDLAEDLHLADHAFVHAPGVKPLSACLPVLPMTLSLEAMAEAAACLAPGYGLIGAAEAKASRWIELADVDRLALRIVARHEAYDASRDVHQIRAAIQPDGAPAPAVTALFFFSKRYRLDLAFTLSAFSRPHPHALTGEEIYRERLLFHGPAYQCLAGPITLADEGVACEMRALSAAGLFRSNARPQLLLDPQILDGIGQLIGVWAMARERYVFPIGLKRLELYRPSPAAGTRLPVRIDITSDSGKTLEANIEAQDGAGGVWMRIEGWRMWKFRWDRRFVDFRRAPAREALSDDYALEGFAGVCRMIRLSDVSDFDLALLARHYLHVEEMPAFTQKAGAPRRQRQWLLGRVAAKDAVRAWLKRAGAEAIHPAALRIVHDESRQPVIRHAALPDARLPKISIAHCDDRAIAAAHQEPVGIDIEPVAPRDAAFCETLCAPAERLLLDERAKACDATTDEWMTRLWCAKEALGKHRGSGVDGAVRKLAAIAISADGAIDILPRGEAHSRRVTTLRDGDVIIAWT
;
A
#
# COMPACT_ATOMS: atom_id res chain seq x y z
N MET A 1 -36.01 -14.26 -13.72
CA MET A 1 -35.68 -14.19 -15.16
C MET A 1 -34.54 -13.20 -15.24
N ILE A 2 -33.32 -13.64 -15.53
CA ILE A 2 -32.14 -12.75 -15.64
C ILE A 2 -32.41 -11.85 -16.85
N ARG A 3 -32.63 -10.55 -16.62
CA ARG A 3 -32.74 -9.59 -17.70
C ARG A 3 -31.32 -9.28 -18.16
N LEU A 4 -30.97 -9.71 -19.38
CA LEU A 4 -29.88 -9.09 -20.12
C LEU A 4 -30.29 -7.63 -20.34
N VAL A 5 -29.44 -6.68 -19.99
CA VAL A 5 -29.69 -5.27 -20.29
C VAL A 5 -29.48 -5.12 -21.80
N ASP A 6 -30.56 -4.97 -22.55
CA ASP A 6 -30.47 -4.53 -23.95
C ASP A 6 -29.91 -3.11 -23.96
N ALA A 7 -28.89 -2.89 -24.79
CA ALA A 7 -28.23 -1.59 -24.93
C ALA A 7 -29.25 -0.51 -25.33
N PRO A 8 -29.26 0.69 -24.71
CA PRO A 8 -29.99 1.80 -25.28
C PRO A 8 -29.33 2.18 -26.61
N ALA A 9 -30.16 2.35 -27.63
CA ALA A 9 -29.75 3.05 -28.84
C ALA A 9 -29.22 4.44 -28.45
N ALA A 10 -28.17 4.90 -29.14
CA ALA A 10 -27.53 6.18 -28.89
C ALA A 10 -28.56 7.31 -28.78
N ASP A 11 -28.65 7.94 -27.60
CA ASP A 11 -29.28 9.24 -27.45
C ASP A 11 -28.43 10.10 -26.51
N ASP A 12 -28.09 11.28 -27.01
CA ASP A 12 -27.23 12.26 -26.39
C ASP A 12 -28.06 13.06 -25.37
N GLY A 13 -27.97 12.71 -24.08
CA GLY A 13 -28.67 13.50 -23.06
C GLY A 13 -28.38 13.06 -21.63
N VAL A 14 -27.86 14.00 -20.84
CA VAL A 14 -27.76 13.89 -19.39
C VAL A 14 -29.18 13.69 -18.81
N GLY A 15 -29.54 12.45 -18.47
CA GLY A 15 -30.84 12.06 -17.97
C GLY A 15 -30.73 11.13 -16.76
N GLN A 16 -31.59 11.35 -15.75
CA GLN A 16 -31.69 10.58 -14.51
C GLN A 16 -31.74 9.06 -14.76
N ALA A 17 -31.07 8.30 -13.90
CA ALA A 17 -31.10 6.83 -13.92
C ALA A 17 -32.57 6.34 -13.78
N PRO A 18 -33.05 5.45 -14.66
CA PRO A 18 -34.40 4.90 -14.54
C PRO A 18 -34.51 3.98 -13.31
N ASP A 19 -35.64 4.06 -12.61
CA ASP A 19 -36.03 3.19 -11.48
C ASP A 19 -36.09 1.67 -11.82
N ASP A 20 -35.78 1.27 -13.06
CA ASP A 20 -35.96 -0.08 -13.63
C ASP A 20 -34.72 -1.00 -13.53
N MET A 21 -33.66 -0.61 -12.80
CA MET A 21 -32.42 -1.40 -12.63
C MET A 21 -32.41 -2.34 -11.39
N ALA A 22 -33.54 -2.46 -10.68
CA ALA A 22 -33.63 -3.32 -9.50
C ALA A 22 -33.39 -4.80 -9.87
N GLY A 23 -32.41 -5.43 -9.22
CA GLY A 23 -32.07 -6.83 -9.47
C GLY A 23 -31.26 -7.07 -10.76
N ALA A 24 -30.69 -6.02 -11.36
CA ALA A 24 -29.74 -6.19 -12.46
C ALA A 24 -28.39 -6.76 -11.95
N LEU A 25 -27.73 -7.55 -12.80
CA LEU A 25 -26.37 -8.04 -12.61
C LEU A 25 -25.37 -6.89 -12.86
N PRO A 26 -24.69 -6.35 -11.82
CA PRO A 26 -23.91 -5.11 -11.91
C PRO A 26 -22.65 -5.16 -12.78
N PHE A 27 -22.10 -6.33 -13.07
CA PHE A 27 -20.88 -6.50 -13.87
C PHE A 27 -21.16 -6.78 -15.35
N ILE A 28 -22.41 -6.99 -15.74
CA ILE A 28 -22.78 -7.12 -17.16
C ILE A 28 -22.82 -5.74 -17.82
N GLY A 29 -21.69 -5.37 -18.41
CA GLY A 29 -21.55 -4.18 -19.25
C GLY A 29 -21.93 -4.42 -20.71
N ARG A 30 -21.14 -3.86 -21.64
CA ARG A 30 -21.37 -3.99 -23.08
C ARG A 30 -21.06 -5.42 -23.56
N THR A 31 -22.04 -6.09 -24.14
CA THR A 31 -21.82 -7.37 -24.84
C THR A 31 -21.04 -7.15 -26.13
N VAL A 32 -19.89 -7.80 -26.26
CA VAL A 32 -19.02 -7.77 -27.45
C VAL A 32 -19.30 -8.95 -28.37
N GLU A 33 -19.46 -10.14 -27.79
CA GLU A 33 -19.80 -11.36 -28.50
C GLU A 33 -20.75 -12.18 -27.62
N TYR A 34 -21.80 -12.73 -28.22
CA TYR A 34 -22.71 -13.64 -27.54
C TYR A 34 -23.14 -14.76 -28.48
N ARG A 35 -22.81 -15.99 -28.10
CA ARG A 35 -23.29 -17.22 -28.71
C ARG A 35 -24.14 -17.95 -27.67
N PRO A 36 -25.47 -17.93 -27.80
CA PRO A 36 -26.37 -18.51 -26.81
C PRO A 36 -25.98 -19.93 -26.42
N GLY A 37 -25.82 -20.17 -25.11
CA GLY A 37 -25.44 -21.47 -24.56
C GLY A 37 -23.99 -21.91 -24.80
N GLU A 38 -23.19 -21.15 -25.54
CA GLU A 38 -21.80 -21.51 -25.89
C GLU A 38 -20.79 -20.54 -25.28
N SER A 39 -20.90 -19.25 -25.55
CA SER A 39 -19.94 -18.27 -25.04
C SER A 39 -20.48 -16.85 -24.96
N LEU A 40 -19.91 -16.07 -24.04
CA LEU A 40 -20.20 -14.65 -23.83
C LEU A 40 -18.89 -13.89 -23.63
N VAL A 41 -18.81 -12.71 -24.23
CA VAL A 41 -17.76 -11.72 -23.99
C VAL A 41 -18.41 -10.41 -23.62
N VAL A 42 -18.08 -9.89 -22.45
CA VAL A 42 -18.54 -8.61 -21.93
C VAL A 42 -17.36 -7.68 -21.72
N GLU A 43 -17.55 -6.41 -22.04
CA GLU A 43 -16.69 -5.31 -21.62
C GLU A 43 -17.38 -4.50 -20.51
N ARG A 44 -16.74 -4.39 -19.35
CA ARG A 44 -17.23 -3.63 -18.19
C ARG A 44 -16.18 -2.59 -17.80
N ILE A 45 -16.57 -1.33 -17.68
CA ILE A 45 -15.67 -0.25 -17.26
C ILE A 45 -15.72 -0.09 -15.74
N LEU A 46 -14.75 -0.65 -15.02
CA LEU A 46 -14.60 -0.38 -13.60
C LEU A 46 -14.31 1.12 -13.39
N ASP A 47 -15.11 1.82 -12.60
CA ASP A 47 -15.06 3.28 -12.42
C ASP A 47 -15.15 3.65 -10.95
N LEU A 48 -14.18 4.40 -10.42
CA LEU A 48 -14.15 4.83 -9.02
C LEU A 48 -15.37 5.66 -8.60
N ALA A 49 -16.05 6.33 -9.54
CA ALA A 49 -17.28 7.05 -9.27
C ALA A 49 -18.50 6.12 -9.18
N GLU A 50 -18.53 5.03 -9.94
CA GLU A 50 -19.66 4.09 -10.03
C GLU A 50 -19.51 2.94 -9.02
N ASP A 51 -18.36 2.28 -9.02
CA ASP A 51 -18.02 1.10 -8.24
C ASP A 51 -17.53 1.50 -6.84
N LEU A 52 -18.47 2.00 -6.03
CA LEU A 52 -18.23 2.59 -4.70
C LEU A 52 -17.48 1.64 -3.75
N HIS A 53 -17.64 0.33 -3.94
CA HIS A 53 -16.91 -0.68 -3.17
C HIS A 53 -15.38 -0.56 -3.29
N LEU A 54 -14.84 0.07 -4.34
CA LEU A 54 -13.38 0.26 -4.50
C LEU A 54 -12.78 1.21 -3.46
N ALA A 55 -13.57 2.17 -2.97
CA ALA A 55 -13.16 3.07 -1.89
C ALA A 55 -12.87 2.30 -0.59
N ASP A 56 -13.62 1.22 -0.37
CA ASP A 56 -13.52 0.36 0.80
C ASP A 56 -12.53 -0.79 0.63
N HIS A 57 -11.88 -0.89 -0.53
CA HIS A 57 -10.80 -1.84 -0.81
C HIS A 57 -9.60 -1.12 -1.46
N ALA A 58 -9.13 -0.08 -0.77
CA ALA A 58 -7.95 0.71 -1.14
C ALA A 58 -6.78 0.47 -0.16
N PHE A 59 -5.60 0.14 -0.68
CA PHE A 59 -4.46 -0.29 0.13
C PHE A 59 -3.76 0.83 0.89
N VAL A 60 -3.84 2.06 0.37
CA VAL A 60 -3.21 3.25 0.94
C VAL A 60 -4.27 4.11 1.60
N HIS A 61 -4.29 4.11 2.92
CA HIS A 61 -5.24 4.91 3.69
C HIS A 61 -4.79 6.38 3.77
N ALA A 62 -5.39 7.23 2.93
CA ALA A 62 -5.13 8.68 2.91
C ALA A 62 -6.42 9.50 2.66
N PRO A 63 -7.50 9.27 3.43
CA PRO A 63 -8.78 9.97 3.22
C PRO A 63 -8.62 11.48 3.37
N GLY A 64 -9.20 12.24 2.46
CA GLY A 64 -9.09 13.72 2.42
C GLY A 64 -7.70 14.26 2.07
N VAL A 65 -6.69 13.40 1.89
CA VAL A 65 -5.31 13.79 1.56
C VAL A 65 -4.98 13.47 0.11
N LYS A 66 -5.47 12.34 -0.40
CA LYS A 66 -5.27 11.90 -1.78
C LYS A 66 -6.61 11.64 -2.47
N PRO A 67 -6.69 11.83 -3.81
CA PRO A 67 -7.77 11.23 -4.58
C PRO A 67 -7.70 9.69 -4.49
N LEU A 68 -8.84 9.02 -4.64
CA LEU A 68 -8.94 7.56 -4.49
C LEU A 68 -8.03 6.79 -5.45
N SER A 69 -7.87 7.24 -6.70
CA SER A 69 -6.96 6.63 -7.68
C SER A 69 -5.49 6.60 -7.22
N ALA A 70 -5.07 7.55 -6.38
CA ALA A 70 -3.74 7.55 -5.78
C ALA A 70 -3.63 6.65 -4.52
N CYS A 71 -4.74 6.12 -4.02
CA CYS A 71 -4.83 5.28 -2.83
C CYS A 71 -4.71 3.77 -3.12
N LEU A 72 -4.36 3.41 -4.36
CA LEU A 72 -4.29 2.02 -4.85
C LEU A 72 -5.59 1.22 -4.56
N PRO A 73 -6.72 1.58 -5.19
CA PRO A 73 -7.93 0.78 -5.17
C PRO A 73 -7.71 -0.51 -5.96
N VAL A 74 -8.13 -1.64 -5.40
CA VAL A 74 -7.98 -2.95 -6.03
C VAL A 74 -9.34 -3.64 -6.04
N LEU A 75 -9.74 -4.21 -7.18
CA LEU A 75 -10.90 -5.11 -7.24
C LEU A 75 -10.54 -6.42 -6.53
N PRO A 76 -11.18 -6.78 -5.40
CA PRO A 76 -10.84 -8.01 -4.70
C PRO A 76 -11.13 -9.25 -5.56
N MET A 77 -10.43 -10.35 -5.26
CA MET A 77 -10.66 -11.65 -5.92
C MET A 77 -12.14 -12.04 -5.85
N THR A 78 -12.83 -11.70 -4.77
CA THR A 78 -14.21 -12.11 -4.51
C THR A 78 -15.22 -11.37 -5.39
N LEU A 79 -15.05 -10.05 -5.59
CA LEU A 79 -15.81 -9.29 -6.59
C LEU A 79 -15.47 -9.74 -8.02
N SER A 80 -14.21 -10.16 -8.25
CA SER A 80 -13.84 -10.74 -9.56
C SER A 80 -14.54 -12.07 -9.82
N LEU A 81 -14.72 -12.91 -8.79
CA LEU A 81 -15.52 -14.14 -8.88
C LEU A 81 -16.99 -13.84 -9.14
N GLU A 82 -17.56 -12.84 -8.48
CA GLU A 82 -18.92 -12.38 -8.74
C GLU A 82 -19.09 -11.94 -10.20
N ALA A 83 -18.23 -11.03 -10.68
CA ALA A 83 -18.28 -10.55 -12.06
C ALA A 83 -18.22 -11.68 -13.11
N MET A 84 -17.38 -12.69 -12.87
CA MET A 84 -17.29 -13.86 -13.74
C MET A 84 -18.50 -14.79 -13.60
N ALA A 85 -19.07 -14.94 -12.39
CA ALA A 85 -20.28 -15.72 -12.16
C ALA A 85 -21.48 -15.11 -12.88
N GLU A 86 -21.62 -13.79 -12.88
CA GLU A 86 -22.67 -13.07 -13.60
C GLU A 86 -22.59 -13.34 -15.10
N ALA A 87 -21.40 -13.22 -15.69
CA ALA A 87 -21.19 -13.53 -17.11
C ALA A 87 -21.47 -15.00 -17.42
N ALA A 88 -21.11 -15.91 -16.52
CA ALA A 88 -21.42 -17.33 -16.66
C ALA A 88 -22.93 -17.61 -16.58
N ALA A 89 -23.67 -16.93 -15.70
CA ALA A 89 -25.11 -17.12 -15.52
C ALA A 89 -25.91 -16.83 -16.80
N CYS A 90 -25.44 -15.91 -17.63
CA CYS A 90 -26.01 -15.62 -18.94
C CYS A 90 -25.98 -16.82 -19.91
N LEU A 91 -25.11 -17.82 -19.70
CA LEU A 91 -25.02 -19.04 -20.51
C LEU A 91 -25.83 -20.22 -19.96
N ALA A 92 -26.45 -20.08 -18.78
CA ALA A 92 -27.29 -21.11 -18.15
C ALA A 92 -28.66 -20.56 -17.72
N PRO A 93 -29.47 -20.01 -18.66
CA PRO A 93 -30.76 -19.44 -18.31
C PRO A 93 -31.69 -20.46 -17.64
N GLY A 94 -32.32 -20.07 -16.54
CA GLY A 94 -33.21 -20.94 -15.75
C GLY A 94 -32.51 -21.81 -14.70
N TYR A 95 -31.19 -21.70 -14.57
CA TYR A 95 -30.39 -22.35 -13.53
C TYR A 95 -29.85 -21.33 -12.52
N GLY A 96 -29.61 -21.78 -11.29
CA GLY A 96 -28.97 -20.98 -10.24
C GLY A 96 -27.52 -21.39 -10.04
N LEU A 97 -26.67 -20.45 -9.61
CA LEU A 97 -25.30 -20.73 -9.22
C LEU A 97 -25.30 -21.63 -7.98
N ILE A 98 -24.55 -22.73 -8.03
CA ILE A 98 -24.40 -23.67 -6.90
C ILE A 98 -22.96 -23.79 -6.40
N GLY A 99 -21.99 -23.20 -7.11
CA GLY A 99 -20.60 -23.24 -6.68
C GLY A 99 -19.60 -22.78 -7.73
N ALA A 100 -18.32 -22.81 -7.36
CA ALA A 100 -17.20 -22.53 -8.22
C ALA A 100 -16.01 -23.47 -7.90
N ALA A 101 -15.10 -23.67 -8.85
CA ALA A 101 -13.87 -24.42 -8.64
C ALA A 101 -12.71 -23.82 -9.43
N GLU A 102 -11.50 -24.27 -9.10
CA GLU A 102 -10.27 -23.92 -9.82
C GLU A 102 -10.05 -22.39 -9.91
N ALA A 103 -10.49 -21.66 -8.90
CA ALA A 103 -10.33 -20.21 -8.90
C ALA A 103 -8.85 -19.87 -8.72
N LYS A 104 -8.33 -19.02 -9.59
CA LYS A 104 -6.94 -18.56 -9.54
C LYS A 104 -6.88 -17.07 -9.79
N ALA A 105 -6.37 -16.31 -8.82
CA ALA A 105 -6.02 -14.91 -8.97
C ALA A 105 -4.50 -14.81 -9.15
N SER A 106 -4.07 -14.49 -10.37
CA SER A 106 -2.66 -14.47 -10.76
C SER A 106 -2.01 -13.09 -10.64
N ARG A 107 -2.82 -12.03 -10.62
CA ARG A 107 -2.41 -10.63 -10.45
C ARG A 107 -3.57 -9.81 -9.91
N TRP A 108 -3.23 -8.63 -9.41
CA TRP A 108 -4.23 -7.66 -8.98
C TRP A 108 -4.89 -6.97 -10.18
N ILE A 109 -6.14 -6.57 -10.00
CA ILE A 109 -6.87 -5.67 -10.89
C ILE A 109 -6.95 -4.34 -10.13
N GLU A 110 -6.01 -3.43 -10.40
CA GLU A 110 -5.83 -2.19 -9.66
C GLU A 110 -6.13 -0.96 -10.53
N LEU A 111 -6.73 0.07 -9.92
CA LEU A 111 -6.94 1.38 -10.55
C LEU A 111 -5.90 2.38 -10.03
N ALA A 112 -4.63 2.03 -10.22
CA ALA A 112 -3.53 2.84 -9.75
C ALA A 112 -3.35 4.05 -10.68
N ASP A 113 -3.58 5.26 -10.15
CA ASP A 113 -3.48 6.55 -10.85
C ASP A 113 -4.44 6.73 -12.05
N VAL A 114 -5.47 5.89 -12.15
CA VAL A 114 -6.56 6.01 -13.13
C VAL A 114 -7.91 5.92 -12.43
N ASP A 115 -8.90 6.64 -12.92
CA ASP A 115 -10.25 6.60 -12.35
C ASP A 115 -11.13 5.53 -13.01
N ARG A 116 -10.74 5.05 -14.20
CA ARG A 116 -11.48 4.07 -14.98
C ARG A 116 -10.55 3.00 -15.55
N LEU A 117 -10.99 1.75 -15.51
CA LEU A 117 -10.28 0.60 -16.07
C LEU A 117 -11.27 -0.30 -16.82
N ALA A 118 -11.02 -0.51 -18.11
CA ALA A 118 -11.80 -1.47 -18.88
C ALA A 118 -11.44 -2.91 -18.48
N LEU A 119 -12.46 -3.75 -18.32
CA LEU A 119 -12.36 -5.17 -18.02
C LEU A 119 -13.02 -5.95 -19.14
N ARG A 120 -12.33 -6.97 -19.65
CA ARG A 120 -12.89 -7.98 -20.54
C ARG A 120 -13.21 -9.23 -19.74
N ILE A 121 -14.48 -9.60 -19.68
CA ILE A 121 -14.96 -10.82 -19.01
C ILE A 121 -15.39 -11.80 -20.10
N VAL A 122 -14.80 -12.99 -20.10
CA VAL A 122 -15.09 -14.05 -21.08
C VAL A 122 -15.63 -15.25 -20.33
N ALA A 123 -16.81 -15.74 -20.74
CA ALA A 123 -17.40 -16.98 -20.25
C ALA A 123 -17.58 -17.96 -21.42
N ARG A 124 -17.29 -19.24 -21.19
CA ARG A 124 -17.45 -20.33 -22.16
C ARG A 124 -18.05 -21.55 -21.48
N HIS A 125 -19.12 -22.09 -22.06
CA HIS A 125 -19.70 -23.35 -21.63
C HIS A 125 -18.71 -24.48 -21.95
N GLU A 126 -18.27 -25.20 -20.92
CA GLU A 126 -17.29 -26.29 -21.08
C GLU A 126 -17.96 -27.65 -21.18
N ALA A 127 -18.97 -27.89 -20.33
CA ALA A 127 -19.64 -29.16 -20.24
C ALA A 127 -21.04 -29.04 -19.63
N TYR A 128 -21.88 -30.02 -19.95
CA TYR A 128 -23.15 -30.24 -19.26
C TYR A 128 -23.19 -31.69 -18.76
N ASP A 129 -23.29 -31.86 -17.45
CA ASP A 129 -23.49 -33.16 -16.82
C ASP A 129 -25.00 -33.46 -16.76
N ALA A 130 -25.47 -34.20 -17.76
CA ALA A 130 -26.87 -34.58 -17.89
C ALA A 130 -27.37 -35.47 -16.74
N SER A 131 -26.50 -36.27 -16.12
CA SER A 131 -26.87 -37.14 -15.00
C SER A 131 -27.16 -36.33 -13.73
N ARG A 132 -26.52 -35.16 -13.63
CA ARG A 132 -26.58 -34.27 -12.47
C ARG A 132 -27.41 -33.02 -12.70
N ASP A 133 -27.78 -32.71 -13.95
CA ASP A 133 -28.41 -31.45 -14.33
C ASP A 133 -27.53 -30.24 -13.92
N VAL A 134 -26.25 -30.28 -14.34
CA VAL A 134 -25.23 -29.28 -13.97
C VAL A 134 -24.53 -28.74 -15.22
N HIS A 135 -24.60 -27.42 -15.43
CA HIS A 135 -23.76 -26.70 -16.39
C HIS A 135 -22.43 -26.34 -15.75
N GLN A 136 -21.34 -26.55 -16.49
CA GLN A 136 -19.98 -26.15 -16.14
C GLN A 136 -19.52 -25.06 -17.11
N ILE A 137 -19.25 -23.87 -16.60
CA ILE A 137 -18.92 -22.70 -17.41
C ILE A 137 -17.63 -22.09 -16.88
N ARG A 138 -16.59 -22.06 -17.72
CA ARG A 138 -15.32 -21.41 -17.36
C ARG A 138 -15.39 -19.95 -17.71
N ALA A 139 -14.94 -19.12 -16.79
CA ALA A 139 -14.84 -17.69 -17.02
C ALA A 139 -13.48 -17.12 -16.61
N ALA A 140 -13.15 -16.01 -17.23
CA ALA A 140 -11.89 -15.31 -17.06
C ALA A 140 -12.14 -13.79 -17.13
N ILE A 141 -11.47 -13.04 -16.27
CA ILE A 141 -11.47 -11.57 -16.28
C ILE A 141 -10.07 -11.06 -16.62
N GLN A 142 -10.00 -10.16 -17.57
CA GLN A 142 -8.75 -9.56 -18.04
C GLN A 142 -8.88 -8.03 -18.02
N PRO A 143 -8.10 -7.31 -17.20
CA PRO A 143 -8.02 -5.87 -17.30
C PRO A 143 -7.35 -5.46 -18.62
N ASP A 144 -7.76 -4.31 -19.15
CA ASP A 144 -7.20 -3.77 -20.38
C ASP A 144 -5.68 -3.56 -20.28
N GLY A 145 -4.99 -3.76 -21.40
CA GLY A 145 -3.53 -3.75 -21.50
C GLY A 145 -2.81 -4.94 -20.83
N ALA A 146 -3.50 -5.83 -20.12
CA ALA A 146 -2.86 -6.96 -19.47
C ALA A 146 -2.60 -8.13 -20.44
N PRO A 147 -1.45 -8.84 -20.32
CA PRO A 147 -1.05 -9.87 -21.30
C PRO A 147 -1.81 -11.20 -21.21
N ALA A 148 -2.59 -11.41 -20.15
CA ALA A 148 -3.38 -12.62 -19.90
C ALA A 148 -4.46 -12.32 -18.84
N PRO A 149 -5.45 -13.20 -18.65
CA PRO A 149 -6.43 -13.04 -17.58
C PRO A 149 -5.81 -12.88 -16.20
N ALA A 150 -6.40 -12.00 -15.39
CA ALA A 150 -6.00 -11.78 -14.02
C ALA A 150 -6.60 -12.83 -13.09
N VAL A 151 -7.88 -13.14 -13.26
CA VAL A 151 -8.59 -14.18 -12.51
C VAL A 151 -9.30 -15.13 -13.47
N THR A 152 -9.30 -16.43 -13.13
CA THR A 152 -10.02 -17.48 -13.86
C THR A 152 -10.74 -18.38 -12.87
N ALA A 153 -11.89 -18.93 -13.22
CA ALA A 153 -12.60 -19.93 -12.42
C ALA A 153 -13.56 -20.77 -13.28
N LEU A 154 -13.95 -21.93 -12.77
CA LEU A 154 -15.04 -22.77 -13.28
C LEU A 154 -16.28 -22.58 -12.41
N PHE A 155 -17.44 -22.32 -13.01
CA PHE A 155 -18.70 -22.10 -12.30
C PHE A 155 -19.70 -23.22 -12.59
N PHE A 156 -20.48 -23.58 -11.57
CA PHE A 156 -21.48 -24.65 -11.64
C PHE A 156 -22.89 -24.10 -11.46
N PHE A 157 -23.78 -24.43 -12.39
CA PHE A 157 -25.18 -24.02 -12.35
C PHE A 157 -26.10 -25.23 -12.36
N SER A 158 -27.10 -25.25 -11.46
CA SER A 158 -28.11 -26.30 -11.36
C SER A 158 -29.47 -25.74 -10.90
N LYS A 159 -30.54 -26.52 -11.03
CA LYS A 159 -31.87 -26.17 -10.49
C LYS A 159 -32.00 -26.50 -9.01
N ARG A 160 -31.05 -27.25 -8.45
CA ARG A 160 -31.04 -27.69 -7.05
C ARG A 160 -29.62 -27.59 -6.50
N TYR A 161 -29.52 -27.16 -5.25
CA TYR A 161 -28.28 -27.27 -4.50
C TYR A 161 -27.87 -28.73 -4.34
N ARG A 162 -26.57 -28.94 -4.18
CA ARG A 162 -25.95 -30.26 -4.07
C ARG A 162 -25.11 -30.31 -2.80
N LEU A 163 -24.82 -31.49 -2.29
CA LEU A 163 -24.03 -31.73 -1.07
C LEU A 163 -22.82 -32.59 -1.42
N ASP A 164 -22.02 -32.12 -2.37
CA ASP A 164 -20.94 -32.91 -2.96
C ASP A 164 -19.61 -32.74 -2.24
N LEU A 165 -19.41 -31.58 -1.61
CA LEU A 165 -18.19 -31.23 -0.90
C LEU A 165 -18.25 -31.70 0.55
N ALA A 166 -17.46 -32.72 0.86
CA ALA A 166 -17.37 -33.32 2.18
C ALA A 166 -15.92 -33.28 2.69
N PHE A 167 -15.70 -32.50 3.74
CA PHE A 167 -14.51 -32.57 4.59
C PHE A 167 -14.94 -32.44 6.06
N THR A 168 -14.09 -32.90 6.97
CA THR A 168 -14.28 -32.71 8.41
C THR A 168 -13.34 -31.62 8.88
N LEU A 169 -13.86 -30.64 9.62
CA LEU A 169 -13.04 -29.60 10.23
C LEU A 169 -12.36 -30.18 11.47
N SER A 170 -11.06 -29.92 11.62
CA SER A 170 -10.30 -30.37 12.78
C SER A 170 -10.86 -29.77 14.07
N ALA A 171 -10.78 -30.50 15.20
CA ALA A 171 -11.07 -29.93 16.51
C ALA A 171 -10.02 -28.85 16.84
N PHE A 172 -10.43 -27.77 17.51
CA PHE A 172 -9.49 -26.71 17.89
C PHE A 172 -8.73 -27.13 19.14
N SER A 173 -7.42 -27.21 19.01
CA SER A 173 -6.50 -27.32 20.13
C SER A 173 -6.22 -25.94 20.70
N ARG A 174 -6.18 -25.84 22.03
CA ARG A 174 -5.85 -24.61 22.78
C ARG A 174 -6.64 -23.37 22.29
N PRO A 175 -7.98 -23.46 22.14
CA PRO A 175 -8.75 -22.31 21.70
C PRO A 175 -8.62 -21.17 22.71
N HIS A 176 -8.34 -19.97 22.22
CA HIS A 176 -8.27 -18.77 23.05
C HIS A 176 -8.88 -17.58 22.31
N PRO A 177 -9.50 -16.62 23.04
CA PRO A 177 -10.02 -15.43 22.41
C PRO A 177 -8.87 -14.57 21.86
N HIS A 178 -9.12 -13.93 20.72
CA HIS A 178 -8.32 -12.78 20.30
C HIS A 178 -8.59 -11.60 21.24
N ALA A 179 -7.59 -10.73 21.45
CA ALA A 179 -7.71 -9.59 22.37
C ALA A 179 -8.74 -8.54 21.92
N LEU A 180 -9.04 -8.50 20.62
CA LEU A 180 -9.98 -7.58 19.99
C LEU A 180 -11.14 -8.34 19.34
N THR A 181 -12.34 -7.79 19.40
CA THR A 181 -13.50 -8.26 18.60
C THR A 181 -13.33 -7.93 17.11
N GLY A 182 -14.17 -8.53 16.26
CA GLY A 182 -14.21 -8.21 14.83
C GLY A 182 -14.41 -6.71 14.55
N GLU A 183 -15.31 -6.05 15.28
CA GLU A 183 -15.52 -4.61 15.13
C GLU A 183 -14.31 -3.78 15.58
N GLU A 184 -13.59 -4.24 16.62
CA GLU A 184 -12.38 -3.58 17.10
C GLU A 184 -11.21 -3.74 16.14
N ILE A 185 -11.06 -4.90 15.46
CA ILE A 185 -10.07 -5.08 14.39
C ILE A 185 -10.16 -3.97 13.34
N TYR A 186 -11.37 -3.59 12.94
CA TYR A 186 -11.61 -2.51 11.97
C TYR A 186 -11.40 -1.12 12.58
N ARG A 187 -11.89 -0.89 13.80
CA ARG A 187 -11.71 0.40 14.51
C ARG A 187 -10.24 0.72 14.72
N GLU A 188 -9.45 -0.28 15.09
CA GLU A 188 -8.01 -0.19 15.26
C GLU A 188 -7.24 -0.27 13.93
N ARG A 189 -7.95 -0.38 12.78
CA ARG A 189 -7.37 -0.41 11.44
C ARG A 189 -6.27 -1.46 11.24
N LEU A 190 -6.40 -2.61 11.90
CA LEU A 190 -5.51 -3.75 11.65
C LEU A 190 -5.73 -4.35 10.26
N LEU A 191 -6.92 -4.14 9.69
CA LEU A 191 -7.28 -4.40 8.31
C LEU A 191 -7.55 -3.07 7.58
N PHE A 192 -7.29 -3.03 6.27
CA PHE A 192 -7.46 -1.80 5.46
C PHE A 192 -8.89 -1.61 4.94
N HIS A 193 -9.75 -2.62 5.13
CA HIS A 193 -11.11 -2.69 4.59
C HIS A 193 -12.04 -1.61 5.17
N GLY A 194 -12.72 -0.89 4.27
CA GLY A 194 -13.77 0.07 4.59
C GLY A 194 -15.14 -0.59 4.80
N PRO A 195 -16.18 0.19 5.16
CA PRO A 195 -17.48 -0.31 5.62
C PRO A 195 -18.15 -1.37 4.74
N ALA A 196 -18.01 -1.31 3.41
CA ALA A 196 -18.57 -2.32 2.51
C ALA A 196 -18.03 -3.74 2.73
N TYR A 197 -16.90 -3.91 3.43
CA TYR A 197 -16.29 -5.22 3.68
C TYR A 197 -16.12 -5.57 5.16
N GLN A 198 -16.70 -4.77 6.07
CA GLN A 198 -16.56 -4.96 7.52
C GLN A 198 -17.51 -6.03 8.07
N CYS A 199 -17.27 -7.27 7.67
CA CYS A 199 -18.15 -8.41 7.99
C CYS A 199 -17.85 -9.04 9.35
N LEU A 200 -16.61 -8.97 9.87
CA LEU A 200 -16.24 -9.60 11.14
C LEU A 200 -17.01 -9.00 12.31
N ALA A 201 -17.56 -9.84 13.19
CA ALA A 201 -18.45 -9.36 14.23
C ALA A 201 -18.39 -10.18 15.52
N GLY A 202 -18.22 -9.49 16.66
CA GLY A 202 -18.12 -10.12 17.97
C GLY A 202 -16.78 -10.81 18.23
N PRO A 203 -16.72 -11.73 19.21
CA PRO A 203 -15.50 -12.42 19.60
C PRO A 203 -14.89 -13.26 18.47
N ILE A 204 -13.56 -13.27 18.39
CA ILE A 204 -12.78 -14.13 17.49
C ILE A 204 -12.08 -15.19 18.34
N THR A 205 -12.24 -16.46 17.98
CA THR A 205 -11.52 -17.57 18.62
C THR A 205 -10.37 -18.01 17.73
N LEU A 206 -9.15 -17.94 18.25
CA LEU A 206 -7.95 -18.45 17.61
C LEU A 206 -7.60 -19.84 18.17
N ALA A 207 -7.06 -20.68 17.31
CA ALA A 207 -6.50 -21.98 17.64
C ALA A 207 -5.25 -22.25 16.79
N ASP A 208 -4.59 -23.39 17.03
CA ASP A 208 -3.48 -23.82 16.19
C ASP A 208 -3.95 -24.22 14.79
N GLU A 209 -5.04 -24.98 14.73
CA GLU A 209 -5.62 -25.51 13.51
C GLU A 209 -6.44 -24.46 12.76
N GLY A 210 -6.83 -23.35 13.39
CA GLY A 210 -7.52 -22.29 12.65
C GLY A 210 -8.21 -21.24 13.50
N VAL A 211 -9.33 -20.75 12.99
CA VAL A 211 -10.01 -19.57 13.52
C VAL A 211 -11.52 -19.67 13.32
N ALA A 212 -12.28 -19.15 14.27
CA ALA A 212 -13.73 -19.02 14.16
C ALA A 212 -14.19 -17.64 14.63
N CYS A 213 -15.23 -17.12 13.96
CA CYS A 213 -15.87 -15.86 14.29
C CYS A 213 -17.29 -15.85 13.72
N GLU A 214 -18.19 -15.07 14.31
CA GLU A 214 -19.43 -14.70 13.62
C GLU A 214 -19.14 -13.60 12.60
N MET A 215 -19.71 -13.72 11.41
CA MET A 215 -19.75 -12.66 10.43
C MET A 215 -21.16 -12.10 10.31
N ARG A 216 -21.28 -10.87 9.82
CA ARG A 216 -22.56 -10.25 9.50
C ARG A 216 -22.69 -10.14 7.99
N ALA A 217 -23.75 -10.70 7.43
CA ALA A 217 -24.12 -10.44 6.04
C ALA A 217 -24.38 -8.94 5.88
N LEU A 218 -23.67 -8.30 4.95
CA LEU A 218 -23.80 -6.87 4.71
C LEU A 218 -24.85 -6.60 3.63
N SER A 219 -25.32 -5.35 3.55
CA SER A 219 -26.15 -4.94 2.43
C SER A 219 -25.28 -4.74 1.19
N ALA A 220 -25.76 -5.24 0.05
CA ALA A 220 -25.19 -4.92 -1.25
C ALA A 220 -25.58 -3.50 -1.73
N ALA A 221 -26.53 -2.85 -1.03
CA ALA A 221 -26.87 -1.45 -1.30
C ALA A 221 -25.65 -0.56 -1.01
N GLY A 222 -25.31 0.28 -1.98
CA GLY A 222 -24.15 1.18 -1.88
C GLY A 222 -22.84 0.59 -2.39
N LEU A 223 -22.83 -0.63 -2.94
CA LEU A 223 -21.67 -1.14 -3.68
C LEU A 223 -21.50 -0.45 -5.05
N PHE A 224 -22.61 -0.04 -5.67
CA PHE A 224 -22.67 0.62 -6.97
C PHE A 224 -23.54 1.88 -6.87
N ARG A 225 -23.12 2.98 -7.47
CA ARG A 225 -23.84 4.26 -7.42
C ARG A 225 -25.17 4.18 -8.17
N SER A 226 -25.17 3.59 -9.35
CA SER A 226 -26.36 3.54 -10.23
C SER A 226 -27.34 2.42 -9.87
N ASN A 227 -26.91 1.44 -9.07
CA ASN A 227 -27.72 0.27 -8.73
C ASN A 227 -27.83 0.11 -7.21
N ALA A 228 -28.93 0.60 -6.65
CA ALA A 228 -29.20 0.52 -5.21
C ALA A 228 -29.55 -0.89 -4.72
N ARG A 229 -29.93 -1.81 -5.62
CA ARG A 229 -30.34 -3.19 -5.31
C ARG A 229 -29.73 -4.16 -6.33
N PRO A 230 -28.39 -4.29 -6.37
CA PRO A 230 -27.73 -5.19 -7.31
C PRO A 230 -28.11 -6.63 -6.99
N GLN A 231 -28.31 -7.44 -8.03
CA GLN A 231 -28.40 -8.88 -7.87
C GLN A 231 -26.98 -9.46 -7.87
N LEU A 232 -26.53 -9.95 -6.73
CA LEU A 232 -25.31 -10.73 -6.60
C LEU A 232 -25.67 -12.22 -6.55
N LEU A 233 -24.88 -13.06 -7.21
CA LEU A 233 -25.04 -14.50 -7.28
C LEU A 233 -24.29 -15.25 -6.17
N LEU A 234 -23.16 -14.69 -5.72
CA LEU A 234 -22.43 -15.11 -4.52
C LEU A 234 -22.80 -14.18 -3.35
N ASP A 235 -21.87 -14.07 -2.39
CA ASP A 235 -21.79 -12.99 -1.42
C ASP A 235 -20.31 -12.60 -1.29
N PRO A 236 -19.83 -11.69 -2.14
CA PRO A 236 -18.41 -11.42 -2.21
C PRO A 236 -17.89 -10.61 -1.01
N GLN A 237 -18.79 -9.97 -0.25
CA GLN A 237 -18.46 -9.28 1.01
C GLN A 237 -18.10 -10.32 2.09
N ILE A 238 -18.90 -11.38 2.25
CA ILE A 238 -18.58 -12.49 3.16
C ILE A 238 -17.37 -13.28 2.68
N LEU A 239 -17.25 -13.55 1.38
CA LEU A 239 -16.06 -14.24 0.85
C LEU A 239 -14.78 -13.45 1.14
N ASP A 240 -14.83 -12.11 1.09
CA ASP A 240 -13.68 -11.28 1.45
C ASP A 240 -13.42 -11.35 2.96
N GLY A 241 -14.49 -11.27 3.77
CA GLY A 241 -14.45 -11.49 5.22
C GLY A 241 -13.80 -12.80 5.65
N ILE A 242 -13.95 -13.88 4.88
CA ILE A 242 -13.23 -15.15 5.08
C ILE A 242 -11.72 -14.97 4.93
N GLY A 243 -11.28 -14.30 3.87
CA GLY A 243 -9.87 -13.94 3.68
C GLY A 243 -9.34 -13.06 4.82
N GLN A 244 -10.16 -12.11 5.27
CA GLN A 244 -9.83 -11.24 6.41
C GLN A 244 -9.67 -12.01 7.72
N LEU A 245 -10.53 -12.98 8.01
CA LEU A 245 -10.46 -13.79 9.22
C LEU A 245 -9.19 -14.68 9.24
N ILE A 246 -8.82 -15.24 8.08
CA ILE A 246 -7.52 -15.91 7.91
C ILE A 246 -6.37 -14.92 8.14
N GLY A 247 -6.53 -13.68 7.67
CA GLY A 247 -5.62 -12.58 7.96
C GLY A 247 -5.43 -12.33 9.45
N VAL A 248 -6.51 -12.32 10.25
CA VAL A 248 -6.41 -12.17 11.71
C VAL A 248 -5.62 -13.32 12.34
N TRP A 249 -5.88 -14.56 11.92
CA TRP A 249 -5.12 -15.73 12.40
C TRP A 249 -3.62 -15.64 12.04
N ALA A 250 -3.30 -15.15 10.84
CA ALA A 250 -1.93 -14.96 10.39
C ALA A 250 -1.22 -13.82 11.12
N MET A 251 -1.92 -12.70 11.38
CA MET A 251 -1.36 -11.54 12.11
C MET A 251 -0.98 -11.90 13.55
N ALA A 252 -1.74 -12.76 14.22
CA ALA A 252 -1.37 -13.32 15.52
C ALA A 252 -0.05 -14.13 15.51
N ARG A 253 0.47 -14.42 14.32
CA ARG A 253 1.74 -15.12 14.05
C ARG A 253 2.71 -14.27 13.23
N GLU A 254 2.56 -12.94 13.31
CA GLU A 254 3.39 -11.93 12.66
C GLU A 254 3.49 -12.10 11.13
N ARG A 255 2.37 -12.49 10.51
CA ARG A 255 2.27 -12.75 9.08
C ARG A 255 1.11 -11.99 8.45
N TYR A 256 1.26 -11.69 7.18
CA TYR A 256 0.24 -11.08 6.33
C TYR A 256 -0.08 -12.02 5.17
N VAL A 257 -1.31 -11.94 4.68
CA VAL A 257 -1.82 -12.84 3.66
C VAL A 257 -2.67 -12.12 2.62
N PHE A 258 -2.64 -12.62 1.39
CA PHE A 258 -3.55 -12.17 0.32
C PHE A 258 -4.16 -13.35 -0.43
N PRO A 259 -5.44 -13.24 -0.86
CA PRO A 259 -6.10 -14.27 -1.62
C PRO A 259 -5.52 -14.50 -3.01
N ILE A 260 -5.23 -15.77 -3.33
CA ILE A 260 -4.71 -16.18 -4.65
C ILE A 260 -5.55 -17.27 -5.33
N GLY A 261 -6.55 -17.84 -4.65
CA GLY A 261 -7.48 -18.79 -5.26
C GLY A 261 -8.24 -19.66 -4.27
N LEU A 262 -9.03 -20.60 -4.81
CA LEU A 262 -9.68 -21.70 -4.07
C LEU A 262 -9.76 -22.95 -4.95
N LYS A 263 -9.83 -24.14 -4.34
CA LYS A 263 -10.03 -25.39 -5.09
C LYS A 263 -11.50 -25.58 -5.46
N ARG A 264 -12.39 -25.48 -4.47
CA ARG A 264 -13.83 -25.66 -4.67
C ARG A 264 -14.64 -24.88 -3.64
N LEU A 265 -15.75 -24.31 -4.08
CA LEU A 265 -16.79 -23.65 -3.29
C LEU A 265 -18.13 -24.28 -3.67
N GLU A 266 -18.95 -24.61 -2.68
CA GLU A 266 -20.31 -25.10 -2.88
C GLU A 266 -21.29 -24.35 -1.98
N LEU A 267 -22.41 -23.93 -2.57
CA LEU A 267 -23.54 -23.29 -1.90
C LEU A 267 -24.62 -24.34 -1.67
N TYR A 268 -25.25 -24.30 -0.50
CA TYR A 268 -26.28 -25.26 -0.11
C TYR A 268 -27.68 -24.67 0.01
N ARG A 269 -27.76 -23.33 -0.06
CA ARG A 269 -28.98 -22.54 0.06
C ARG A 269 -28.73 -21.13 -0.49
N PRO A 270 -29.77 -20.31 -0.68
CA PRO A 270 -29.60 -18.91 -1.10
C PRO A 270 -28.73 -18.11 -0.13
N SER A 271 -28.09 -17.05 -0.62
CA SER A 271 -27.31 -16.13 0.22
C SER A 271 -28.17 -15.58 1.38
N PRO A 272 -27.65 -15.58 2.62
CA PRO A 272 -28.34 -15.02 3.77
C PRO A 272 -28.72 -13.55 3.57
N ALA A 273 -29.85 -13.14 4.13
CA ALA A 273 -30.29 -11.75 4.06
C ALA A 273 -29.33 -10.82 4.81
N ALA A 274 -29.21 -9.57 4.36
CA ALA A 274 -28.42 -8.55 5.06
C ALA A 274 -28.83 -8.44 6.54
N GLY A 275 -27.84 -8.32 7.42
CA GLY A 275 -28.00 -8.31 8.87
C GLY A 275 -27.92 -9.68 9.54
N THR A 276 -28.02 -10.78 8.78
CA THR A 276 -27.91 -12.14 9.33
C THR A 276 -26.52 -12.38 9.95
N ARG A 277 -26.48 -13.02 11.12
CA ARG A 277 -25.25 -13.46 11.79
C ARG A 277 -24.89 -14.87 11.33
N LEU A 278 -23.66 -15.04 10.87
CA LEU A 278 -23.17 -16.24 10.21
C LEU A 278 -21.99 -16.79 11.00
N PRO A 279 -22.17 -17.87 11.78
CA PRO A 279 -21.03 -18.59 12.34
C PRO A 279 -20.13 -19.10 11.22
N VAL A 280 -18.85 -18.70 11.24
CA VAL A 280 -17.84 -19.14 10.28
C VAL A 280 -16.71 -19.86 11.00
N ARG A 281 -16.37 -21.06 10.52
CA ARG A 281 -15.24 -21.86 11.00
C ARG A 281 -14.25 -22.10 9.87
N ILE A 282 -12.98 -21.83 10.16
CA ILE A 282 -11.87 -21.97 9.23
C ILE A 282 -10.84 -22.94 9.84
N ASP A 283 -10.43 -23.92 9.05
CA ASP A 283 -9.41 -24.92 9.37
C ASP A 283 -8.23 -24.75 8.40
N ILE A 284 -7.06 -24.39 8.91
CA ILE A 284 -5.81 -24.24 8.18
C ILE A 284 -5.26 -25.63 7.88
N THR A 285 -5.36 -26.06 6.62
CA THR A 285 -4.98 -27.40 6.19
C THR A 285 -3.52 -27.49 5.74
N SER A 286 -2.89 -26.36 5.41
CA SER A 286 -1.48 -26.30 5.03
C SER A 286 -0.88 -24.92 5.31
N ASP A 287 0.29 -24.89 5.96
CA ASP A 287 1.06 -23.68 6.24
C ASP A 287 2.51 -23.86 5.76
N SER A 288 2.71 -23.98 4.44
CA SER A 288 4.03 -24.31 3.84
C SER A 288 4.62 -23.19 2.97
N GLY A 289 5.93 -22.96 3.08
CA GLY A 289 6.66 -22.00 2.23
C GLY A 289 6.09 -20.57 2.25
N LYS A 290 5.63 -20.08 1.08
CA LYS A 290 4.96 -18.77 0.91
C LYS A 290 3.43 -18.90 0.77
N THR A 291 2.87 -20.08 1.05
CA THR A 291 1.43 -20.33 0.87
C THR A 291 0.77 -20.79 2.16
N LEU A 292 -0.51 -20.46 2.28
CA LEU A 292 -1.41 -20.92 3.34
C LEU A 292 -2.67 -21.47 2.65
N GLU A 293 -3.16 -22.64 3.04
CA GLU A 293 -4.42 -23.20 2.55
C GLU A 293 -5.37 -23.47 3.71
N ALA A 294 -6.67 -23.28 3.48
CA ALA A 294 -7.70 -23.48 4.48
C ALA A 294 -8.99 -24.08 3.89
N ASN A 295 -9.71 -24.82 4.73
CA ASN A 295 -11.09 -25.25 4.49
C ASN A 295 -12.04 -24.42 5.36
N ILE A 296 -13.20 -24.06 4.83
CA ILE A 296 -14.15 -23.14 5.47
C ILE A 296 -15.55 -23.73 5.45
N GLU A 297 -16.24 -23.63 6.58
CA GLU A 297 -17.68 -23.81 6.67
C GLU A 297 -18.33 -22.54 7.21
N ALA A 298 -19.32 -22.02 6.49
CA ALA A 298 -20.14 -20.90 6.91
C ALA A 298 -21.59 -21.37 7.11
N GLN A 299 -22.16 -21.03 8.25
CA GLN A 299 -23.56 -21.31 8.58
C GLN A 299 -24.48 -20.17 8.16
N ASP A 300 -25.78 -20.44 8.12
CA ASP A 300 -26.83 -19.53 7.67
C ASP A 300 -27.46 -18.67 8.79
N GLY A 301 -26.98 -18.82 10.02
CA GLY A 301 -27.54 -18.17 11.21
C GLY A 301 -28.73 -18.88 11.85
N ALA A 302 -29.32 -19.87 11.20
CA ALA A 302 -30.36 -20.76 11.74
C ALA A 302 -29.81 -22.15 12.13
N GLY A 303 -28.49 -22.33 12.07
CA GLY A 303 -27.78 -23.57 12.38
C GLY A 303 -27.58 -24.51 11.19
N GLY A 304 -28.01 -24.12 9.99
CA GLY A 304 -27.76 -24.86 8.76
C GLY A 304 -26.46 -24.43 8.08
N VAL A 305 -25.79 -25.35 7.39
CA VAL A 305 -24.61 -25.02 6.58
C VAL A 305 -25.06 -24.30 5.31
N TRP A 306 -24.54 -23.09 5.08
CA TRP A 306 -24.83 -22.30 3.88
C TRP A 306 -23.81 -22.56 2.78
N MET A 307 -22.52 -22.55 3.13
CA MET A 307 -21.43 -22.68 2.17
C MET A 307 -20.28 -23.48 2.75
N ARG A 308 -19.63 -24.27 1.89
CA ARG A 308 -18.32 -24.85 2.16
C ARG A 308 -17.32 -24.47 1.09
N ILE A 309 -16.09 -24.26 1.52
CA ILE A 309 -14.96 -23.98 0.64
C ILE A 309 -13.81 -24.91 1.00
N GLU A 310 -13.28 -25.59 0.01
CA GLU A 310 -12.08 -26.41 0.11
C GLU A 310 -10.88 -25.71 -0.53
N GLY A 311 -9.75 -25.74 0.17
CA GLY A 311 -8.46 -25.29 -0.35
C GLY A 311 -8.43 -23.82 -0.74
N TRP A 312 -9.03 -22.94 0.08
CA TRP A 312 -8.87 -21.49 -0.02
C TRP A 312 -7.41 -21.13 0.19
N ARG A 313 -6.76 -20.56 -0.82
CA ARG A 313 -5.31 -20.45 -0.91
C ARG A 313 -4.86 -19.00 -0.84
N MET A 314 -3.99 -18.70 0.12
CA MET A 314 -3.35 -17.40 0.30
C MET A 314 -1.87 -17.42 -0.05
N TRP A 315 -1.36 -16.30 -0.55
CA TRP A 315 0.06 -15.95 -0.44
C TRP A 315 0.30 -15.41 0.98
N LYS A 316 1.34 -15.88 1.68
CA LYS A 316 1.78 -15.34 2.98
C LYS A 316 3.18 -14.70 2.93
N PHE A 317 3.38 -13.65 3.72
CA PHE A 317 4.66 -12.93 3.83
C PHE A 317 4.75 -12.23 5.20
N ARG A 318 5.88 -11.57 5.46
CA ARG A 318 6.11 -10.78 6.67
C ARG A 318 6.41 -9.34 6.28
N TRP A 319 6.01 -8.43 7.15
CA TRP A 319 6.46 -7.04 7.12
C TRP A 319 7.08 -6.70 8.46
N ASP A 320 8.03 -5.76 8.43
CA ASP A 320 8.57 -5.19 9.65
C ASP A 320 7.46 -4.53 10.49
N ARG A 321 7.58 -4.63 11.82
CA ARG A 321 6.55 -4.15 12.75
C ARG A 321 6.31 -2.64 12.62
N ARG A 322 7.36 -1.86 12.42
CA ARG A 322 7.26 -0.40 12.23
C ARG A 322 6.42 -0.06 11.02
N PHE A 323 6.58 -0.82 9.95
CA PHE A 323 5.82 -0.63 8.72
C PHE A 323 4.33 -0.94 8.92
N VAL A 324 4.01 -1.98 9.67
CA VAL A 324 2.65 -2.33 10.06
C VAL A 324 2.00 -1.21 10.85
N ASP A 325 2.67 -0.72 11.89
CA ASP A 325 2.17 0.36 12.73
C ASP A 325 1.98 1.65 11.90
N PHE A 326 2.91 1.93 10.98
CA PHE A 326 2.78 3.03 10.02
C PHE A 326 1.56 2.90 9.10
N ARG A 327 1.32 1.74 8.47
CA ARG A 327 0.13 1.55 7.64
C ARG A 327 -1.16 1.71 8.43
N ARG A 328 -1.17 1.24 9.68
CA ARG A 328 -2.32 1.38 10.59
C ARG A 328 -2.58 2.84 10.94
N ALA A 329 -1.55 3.65 11.21
CA ALA A 329 -1.71 5.04 11.65
C ALA A 329 -0.70 6.00 10.98
N PRO A 330 -0.80 6.22 9.66
CA PRO A 330 0.25 6.91 8.87
C PRO A 330 0.46 8.38 9.25
N ALA A 331 -0.55 9.02 9.86
CA ALA A 331 -0.42 10.38 10.38
C ALA A 331 0.32 10.45 11.72
N ARG A 332 0.38 9.35 12.50
CA ARG A 332 0.97 9.31 13.85
C ARG A 332 2.34 8.63 13.89
N GLU A 333 2.48 7.57 13.12
CA GLU A 333 3.67 6.73 13.09
C GLU A 333 4.63 7.18 11.97
N ALA A 334 5.91 6.82 12.09
CA ALA A 334 6.97 7.22 11.16
C ALA A 334 7.91 6.04 10.87
N LEU A 335 8.43 5.98 9.64
CA LEU A 335 9.35 4.93 9.20
C LEU A 335 10.83 5.25 9.43
N SER A 336 11.20 6.53 9.49
CA SER A 336 12.55 6.96 9.87
C SER A 336 12.75 6.94 11.39
N ASP A 337 13.99 6.89 11.88
CA ASP A 337 14.38 7.02 13.28
C ASP A 337 14.71 8.45 13.68
N ASP A 338 14.50 8.79 14.96
CA ASP A 338 15.12 9.98 15.55
C ASP A 338 16.63 9.81 15.54
N TYR A 339 17.32 10.81 15.00
CA TYR A 339 18.77 10.84 14.99
C TYR A 339 19.25 12.02 15.85
N ALA A 340 19.85 11.73 17.00
CA ALA A 340 20.32 12.76 17.92
C ALA A 340 21.57 13.45 17.35
N LEU A 341 21.47 14.76 17.13
CA LEU A 341 22.61 15.60 16.77
C LEU A 341 22.99 16.46 17.97
N GLU A 342 24.25 16.38 18.41
CA GLU A 342 24.73 17.11 19.57
C GLU A 342 24.60 18.63 19.38
N GLY A 343 24.07 19.32 20.39
CA GLY A 343 23.86 20.77 20.35
C GLY A 343 22.81 21.26 19.34
N PHE A 344 22.13 20.36 18.62
CA PHE A 344 21.14 20.74 17.62
C PHE A 344 19.74 20.88 18.23
N ALA A 345 19.20 22.10 18.22
CA ALA A 345 17.87 22.41 18.76
C ALA A 345 16.71 21.96 17.83
N GLY A 346 17.01 21.40 16.66
CA GLY A 346 16.03 20.96 15.68
C GLY A 346 15.54 19.52 15.84
N VAL A 347 14.90 19.02 14.78
CA VAL A 347 14.61 17.60 14.60
C VAL A 347 15.50 17.06 13.51
N CYS A 348 16.11 15.90 13.74
CA CYS A 348 16.83 15.16 12.71
C CYS A 348 16.28 13.73 12.66
N ARG A 349 16.06 13.24 11.45
CA ARG A 349 15.57 11.89 11.18
C ARG A 349 16.45 11.17 10.18
N MET A 350 16.63 9.87 10.36
CA MET A 350 17.38 9.01 9.45
C MET A 350 16.55 7.80 9.05
N ILE A 351 16.66 7.36 7.80
CA ILE A 351 16.11 6.09 7.34
C ILE A 351 17.16 5.34 6.53
N ARG A 352 17.26 4.03 6.74
CA ARG A 352 18.11 3.12 5.99
C ARG A 352 17.25 2.27 5.05
N LEU A 353 17.86 1.79 3.98
CA LEU A 353 17.22 0.92 3.00
C LEU A 353 16.80 -0.40 3.64
N SER A 354 17.57 -0.89 4.62
CA SER A 354 17.22 -2.08 5.43
C SER A 354 15.89 -1.92 6.16
N ASP A 355 15.50 -0.70 6.52
CA ASP A 355 14.28 -0.43 7.27
C ASP A 355 13.03 -0.62 6.40
N VAL A 356 13.20 -0.71 5.08
CA VAL A 356 12.13 -0.84 4.08
C VAL A 356 12.44 -1.89 3.01
N SER A 357 13.42 -2.78 3.22
CA SER A 357 13.92 -3.68 2.18
C SER A 357 12.90 -4.74 1.76
N ASP A 358 12.02 -5.15 2.66
CA ASP A 358 10.96 -6.14 2.40
C ASP A 358 9.71 -5.52 1.77
N PHE A 359 9.81 -4.27 1.31
CA PHE A 359 8.67 -3.51 0.85
C PHE A 359 8.79 -3.07 -0.60
N ASP A 360 7.64 -3.10 -1.29
CA ASP A 360 7.56 -2.61 -2.65
C ASP A 360 7.79 -1.09 -2.67
N LEU A 361 8.75 -0.67 -3.50
CA LEU A 361 9.18 0.73 -3.56
C LEU A 361 8.07 1.66 -4.07
N ALA A 362 7.22 1.18 -4.98
CA ALA A 362 6.11 1.98 -5.51
C ALA A 362 5.02 2.14 -4.44
N LEU A 363 4.73 1.10 -3.66
CA LEU A 363 3.80 1.19 -2.54
C LEU A 363 4.32 2.11 -1.43
N LEU A 364 5.64 2.13 -1.17
CA LEU A 364 6.27 3.11 -0.27
C LEU A 364 6.08 4.54 -0.75
N ALA A 365 6.33 4.77 -2.04
CA ALA A 365 6.11 6.04 -2.67
C ALA A 365 4.65 6.49 -2.53
N ARG A 366 3.67 5.60 -2.76
CA ARG A 366 2.25 5.93 -2.60
C ARG A 366 1.89 6.33 -1.18
N HIS A 367 2.44 5.66 -0.16
CA HIS A 367 2.17 6.02 1.23
C HIS A 367 2.75 7.39 1.64
N TYR A 368 3.95 7.72 1.17
CA TYR A 368 4.70 8.88 1.67
C TYR A 368 4.61 10.12 0.78
N LEU A 369 4.62 9.95 -0.54
CA LEU A 369 4.70 11.07 -1.47
C LEU A 369 3.36 11.79 -1.60
N HIS A 370 3.41 13.10 -1.76
CA HIS A 370 2.27 13.88 -2.22
C HIS A 370 1.96 13.48 -3.68
N VAL A 371 0.72 13.63 -4.14
CA VAL A 371 0.32 13.22 -5.50
C VAL A 371 1.19 13.91 -6.58
N GLU A 372 1.50 15.19 -6.40
CA GLU A 372 2.38 15.97 -7.29
C GLU A 372 3.85 15.52 -7.28
N GLU A 373 4.30 14.74 -6.30
CA GLU A 373 5.67 14.20 -6.25
C GLU A 373 5.81 12.87 -6.99
N MET A 374 4.70 12.17 -7.26
CA MET A 374 4.69 10.87 -7.93
C MET A 374 5.31 10.90 -9.35
N PRO A 375 5.05 11.92 -10.21
CA PRO A 375 5.70 11.98 -11.53
C PRO A 375 7.23 12.04 -11.43
N ALA A 376 7.76 12.80 -10.47
CA ALA A 376 9.20 12.91 -10.25
C ALA A 376 9.82 11.59 -9.75
N PHE A 377 9.07 10.81 -8.97
CA PHE A 377 9.45 9.46 -8.57
C PHE A 377 9.49 8.50 -9.77
N THR A 378 8.44 8.48 -10.59
CA THR A 378 8.33 7.61 -11.76
C THR A 378 9.40 7.89 -12.81
N GLN A 379 9.70 9.17 -13.08
CA GLN A 379 10.77 9.57 -14.01
C GLN A 379 12.16 9.02 -13.61
N LYS A 380 12.37 8.67 -12.33
CA LYS A 380 13.64 8.12 -11.85
C LYS A 380 13.74 6.60 -11.98
N ALA A 381 12.71 5.91 -12.48
CA ALA A 381 12.70 4.45 -12.61
C ALA A 381 13.87 3.90 -13.46
N GLY A 382 14.37 4.68 -14.43
CA GLY A 382 15.55 4.32 -15.22
C GLY A 382 16.87 4.31 -14.44
N ALA A 383 16.91 4.83 -13.22
CA ALA A 383 18.08 4.84 -12.33
C ALA A 383 17.68 4.35 -10.93
N PRO A 384 17.51 3.03 -10.71
CA PRO A 384 16.91 2.49 -9.49
C PRO A 384 17.59 2.92 -8.18
N ARG A 385 18.93 3.03 -8.17
CA ARG A 385 19.68 3.54 -7.01
C ARG A 385 19.27 4.98 -6.68
N ARG A 386 19.23 5.86 -7.68
CA ARG A 386 18.84 7.27 -7.52
C ARG A 386 17.37 7.42 -7.14
N GLN A 387 16.49 6.57 -7.69
CA GLN A 387 15.08 6.54 -7.33
C GLN A 387 14.87 6.21 -5.85
N ARG A 388 15.57 5.18 -5.35
CA ARG A 388 15.53 4.79 -3.94
C ARG A 388 16.05 5.90 -3.03
N GLN A 389 17.24 6.42 -3.30
CA GLN A 389 17.84 7.49 -2.50
C GLN A 389 16.95 8.74 -2.43
N TRP A 390 16.36 9.12 -3.57
CA TRP A 390 15.42 10.24 -3.62
C TRP A 390 14.17 9.98 -2.76
N LEU A 391 13.59 8.78 -2.83
CA LEU A 391 12.42 8.43 -2.02
C LEU A 391 12.76 8.41 -0.52
N LEU A 392 13.87 7.78 -0.14
CA LEU A 392 14.32 7.76 1.27
C LEU A 392 14.56 9.18 1.82
N GLY A 393 15.12 10.08 1.00
CA GLY A 393 15.25 11.50 1.36
C GLY A 393 13.91 12.19 1.62
N ARG A 394 12.88 11.88 0.81
CA ARG A 394 11.51 12.37 1.04
C ARG A 394 10.89 11.78 2.30
N VAL A 395 11.13 10.51 2.60
CA VAL A 395 10.66 9.86 3.83
C VAL A 395 11.27 10.53 5.07
N ALA A 396 12.60 10.64 5.12
CA ALA A 396 13.30 11.28 6.24
C ALA A 396 12.85 12.74 6.44
N ALA A 397 12.76 13.52 5.36
CA ALA A 397 12.35 14.92 5.43
C ALA A 397 10.92 15.10 5.95
N LYS A 398 9.96 14.31 5.43
CA LYS A 398 8.57 14.41 5.86
C LYS A 398 8.39 13.99 7.31
N ASP A 399 9.07 12.95 7.75
CA ASP A 399 9.04 12.55 9.15
C ASP A 399 9.71 13.58 10.06
N ALA A 400 10.81 14.23 9.64
CA ALA A 400 11.45 15.30 10.41
C ALA A 400 10.52 16.50 10.59
N VAL A 401 9.80 16.89 9.54
CA VAL A 401 8.79 17.95 9.57
C VAL A 401 7.63 17.58 10.49
N ARG A 402 7.10 16.35 10.37
CA ARG A 402 6.01 15.86 11.22
C ARG A 402 6.40 15.83 12.69
N ALA A 403 7.60 15.36 13.02
CA ALA A 403 8.12 15.37 14.38
C ALA A 403 8.36 16.79 14.90
N TRP A 404 8.84 17.73 14.06
CA TRP A 404 8.97 19.15 14.43
C TRP A 404 7.61 19.77 14.77
N LEU A 405 6.61 19.60 13.89
CA LEU A 405 5.26 20.11 14.10
C LEU A 405 4.60 19.49 15.35
N LYS A 406 4.83 18.21 15.60
CA LYS A 406 4.38 17.53 16.83
C LYS A 406 5.01 18.15 18.08
N ARG A 407 6.32 18.47 18.08
CA ARG A 407 6.99 19.18 19.19
C ARG A 407 6.38 20.57 19.43
N ALA A 408 5.91 21.22 18.37
CA ALA A 408 5.19 22.49 18.43
C ALA A 408 3.70 22.37 18.82
N GLY A 409 3.23 21.16 19.18
CA GLY A 409 1.84 20.92 19.61
C GLY A 409 0.82 20.82 18.47
N ALA A 410 1.25 20.67 17.22
CA ALA A 410 0.34 20.48 16.10
C ALA A 410 -0.32 19.09 16.10
N GLU A 411 -1.50 18.99 15.50
CA GLU A 411 -2.14 17.70 15.25
C GLU A 411 -1.29 16.81 14.31
N ALA A 412 -1.54 15.51 14.38
CA ALA A 412 -0.82 14.51 13.59
C ALA A 412 -1.13 14.68 12.09
N ILE A 413 -0.10 14.91 11.27
CA ILE A 413 -0.22 15.16 9.82
C ILE A 413 0.17 13.91 9.03
N HIS A 414 -0.64 13.55 8.03
CA HIS A 414 -0.31 12.49 7.09
C HIS A 414 0.90 12.89 6.21
N PRO A 415 1.94 12.05 6.00
CA PRO A 415 3.13 12.43 5.24
C PRO A 415 2.82 12.86 3.81
N ALA A 416 1.86 12.21 3.15
CA ALA A 416 1.42 12.60 1.81
C ALA A 416 0.70 13.96 1.73
N ALA A 417 0.33 14.59 2.85
CA ALA A 417 -0.22 15.95 2.85
C ALA A 417 0.89 17.03 2.76
N LEU A 418 2.14 16.65 3.04
CA LEU A 418 3.30 17.51 2.91
C LEU A 418 3.88 17.35 1.51
N ARG A 419 4.02 18.45 0.77
CA ARG A 419 4.68 18.46 -0.54
C ARG A 419 6.06 19.09 -0.40
N ILE A 420 7.09 18.47 -0.97
CA ILE A 420 8.44 19.05 -1.01
C ILE A 420 8.72 19.56 -2.43
N VAL A 421 8.79 20.89 -2.56
CA VAL A 421 9.15 21.58 -3.80
C VAL A 421 10.54 22.19 -3.66
N HIS A 422 11.11 22.70 -4.76
CA HIS A 422 12.34 23.47 -4.72
C HIS A 422 12.03 24.95 -4.95
N ASP A 423 12.68 25.84 -4.21
CA ASP A 423 12.61 27.28 -4.44
C ASP A 423 13.52 27.74 -5.59
N GLU A 424 13.58 29.04 -5.84
CA GLU A 424 14.42 29.65 -6.89
C GLU A 424 15.92 29.36 -6.71
N SER A 425 16.35 29.14 -5.46
CA SER A 425 17.72 28.77 -5.09
C SER A 425 17.94 27.25 -5.06
N ARG A 426 16.96 26.47 -5.56
CA ARG A 426 16.94 25.00 -5.55
C ARG A 426 16.92 24.37 -4.16
N GLN A 427 16.58 25.11 -3.10
CA GLN A 427 16.44 24.53 -1.78
C GLN A 427 15.10 23.80 -1.63
N PRO A 428 15.07 22.65 -0.95
CA PRO A 428 13.83 21.96 -0.64
C PRO A 428 13.01 22.78 0.36
N VAL A 429 11.76 23.08 0.02
CA VAL A 429 10.80 23.76 0.89
C VAL A 429 9.52 22.94 1.01
N ILE A 430 8.94 22.94 2.21
CA ILE A 430 7.68 22.24 2.49
C ILE A 430 6.51 23.14 2.13
N ARG A 431 5.48 22.54 1.53
CA ARG A 431 4.16 23.13 1.32
C ARG A 431 3.10 22.22 1.93
N HIS A 432 2.07 22.84 2.50
CA HIS A 432 0.90 22.16 3.06
C HIS A 432 -0.34 23.00 2.78
N ALA A 433 -1.44 22.38 2.33
CA ALA A 433 -2.61 23.11 1.85
C ALA A 433 -3.28 24.00 2.91
N ALA A 434 -3.31 23.54 4.17
CA ALA A 434 -4.02 24.23 5.26
C ALA A 434 -3.10 24.95 6.26
N LEU A 435 -1.77 24.79 6.17
CA LEU A 435 -0.84 25.40 7.13
C LEU A 435 -0.10 26.55 6.45
N PRO A 436 -0.02 27.73 7.07
CA PRO A 436 0.73 28.84 6.50
C PRO A 436 2.23 28.53 6.50
N ASP A 437 2.94 28.99 5.47
CA ASP A 437 4.38 28.75 5.31
C ASP A 437 5.21 29.16 6.54
N ALA A 438 4.81 30.22 7.25
CA ALA A 438 5.49 30.68 8.47
C ALA A 438 5.48 29.67 9.63
N ARG A 439 4.58 28.69 9.61
CA ARG A 439 4.50 27.59 10.60
C ARG A 439 5.27 26.34 10.17
N LEU A 440 5.75 26.28 8.93
CA LEU A 440 6.50 25.13 8.41
C LEU A 440 8.00 25.34 8.67
N PRO A 441 8.72 24.30 9.13
CA PRO A 441 10.17 24.40 9.33
C PRO A 441 10.89 24.49 7.99
N LYS A 442 12.08 25.11 8.03
CA LYS A 442 13.10 24.95 6.99
C LYS A 442 13.71 23.56 7.12
N ILE A 443 14.03 22.95 5.98
CA ILE A 443 14.56 21.58 5.95
C ILE A 443 15.86 21.48 5.16
N SER A 444 16.65 20.47 5.50
CA SER A 444 17.80 20.05 4.72
C SER A 444 17.76 18.53 4.54
N ILE A 445 18.13 18.05 3.35
CA ILE A 445 18.06 16.64 2.99
C ILE A 445 19.42 16.21 2.47
N ALA A 446 19.90 15.05 2.92
CA ALA A 446 21.06 14.39 2.37
C ALA A 446 20.84 12.88 2.29
N HIS A 447 21.57 12.21 1.41
CA HIS A 447 21.52 10.77 1.28
C HIS A 447 22.85 10.24 0.78
N CYS A 448 23.27 9.08 1.28
CA CYS A 448 24.43 8.36 0.79
C CYS A 448 24.09 6.88 0.68
N ASP A 449 24.59 6.22 -0.36
CA ASP A 449 24.41 4.78 -0.62
C ASP A 449 23.01 4.23 -0.27
N ASP A 450 22.87 3.64 0.91
CA ASP A 450 21.71 2.93 1.43
C ASP A 450 20.91 3.71 2.49
N ARG A 451 21.19 5.00 2.75
CA ARG A 451 20.50 5.77 3.80
C ARG A 451 20.25 7.22 3.41
N ALA A 452 19.27 7.82 4.09
CA ALA A 452 18.96 9.23 3.97
C ALA A 452 18.78 9.86 5.35
N ILE A 453 19.17 11.13 5.46
CA ILE A 453 19.06 11.93 6.66
C ILE A 453 18.41 13.26 6.32
N ALA A 454 17.58 13.78 7.21
CA ALA A 454 16.98 15.10 7.05
C ALA A 454 16.85 15.83 8.38
N ALA A 455 17.09 17.14 8.32
CA ALA A 455 16.93 18.04 9.45
C ALA A 455 15.76 19.00 9.21
N ALA A 456 15.04 19.35 10.27
CA ALA A 456 13.99 20.36 10.30
C ALA A 456 14.24 21.35 11.45
N HIS A 457 14.18 22.65 11.14
CA HIS A 457 14.46 23.72 12.08
C HIS A 457 13.71 25.01 11.71
N GLN A 458 13.53 25.94 12.66
CA GLN A 458 12.90 27.24 12.39
C GLN A 458 13.77 28.13 11.49
N GLU A 459 15.06 28.20 11.82
CA GLU A 459 16.10 28.91 11.06
C GLU A 459 16.70 28.03 9.96
N PRO A 460 17.40 28.62 8.96
CA PRO A 460 18.05 27.84 7.92
C PRO A 460 18.94 26.76 8.52
N VAL A 461 18.95 25.59 7.89
CA VAL A 461 19.66 24.42 8.39
C VAL A 461 20.35 23.73 7.23
N GLY A 462 21.56 23.25 7.47
CA GLY A 462 22.32 22.40 6.57
C GLY A 462 22.58 21.06 7.20
N ILE A 463 22.36 19.98 6.45
CA ILE A 463 22.81 18.64 6.83
C ILE A 463 23.43 17.92 5.63
N ASP A 464 24.49 17.17 5.88
CA ASP A 464 25.10 16.32 4.87
C ASP A 464 25.55 14.97 5.44
N ILE A 465 25.62 13.97 4.57
CA ILE A 465 26.07 12.62 4.91
C ILE A 465 26.82 12.00 3.74
N GLU A 466 28.02 11.49 3.98
CA GLU A 466 28.84 10.82 2.95
C GLU A 466 29.66 9.67 3.54
N PRO A 467 29.94 8.61 2.77
CA PRO A 467 30.81 7.54 3.20
C PRO A 467 32.28 8.02 3.26
N VAL A 468 33.02 7.50 4.22
CA VAL A 468 34.48 7.60 4.25
C VAL A 468 35.03 6.67 3.18
N ALA A 469 35.56 7.27 2.12
CA ALA A 469 36.13 6.53 1.00
C ALA A 469 37.36 7.27 0.46
N PRO A 470 38.35 6.53 -0.09
CA PRO A 470 39.48 7.14 -0.77
C PRO A 470 39.01 8.08 -1.88
N ARG A 471 39.57 9.29 -1.91
CA ARG A 471 39.30 10.29 -2.96
C ARG A 471 40.52 10.46 -3.84
N ASP A 472 40.31 10.59 -5.15
CA ASP A 472 41.42 10.87 -6.05
C ASP A 472 42.02 12.27 -5.80
N ALA A 473 43.24 12.47 -6.29
CA ALA A 473 43.96 13.73 -6.10
C ALA A 473 43.19 14.93 -6.70
N ALA A 474 42.54 14.76 -7.84
CA ALA A 474 41.80 15.81 -8.52
C ALA A 474 40.58 16.30 -7.70
N PHE A 475 39.87 15.37 -7.06
CA PHE A 475 38.80 15.68 -6.12
C PHE A 475 39.33 16.46 -4.92
N CYS A 476 40.43 15.97 -4.33
CA CYS A 476 41.05 16.62 -3.17
C CYS A 476 41.52 18.05 -3.50
N GLU A 477 42.15 18.24 -4.65
CA GLU A 477 42.58 19.54 -5.17
C GLU A 477 41.40 20.44 -5.57
N THR A 478 40.23 19.90 -5.86
CA THR A 478 39.04 20.72 -6.12
C THR A 478 38.40 21.19 -4.82
N LEU A 479 38.32 20.31 -3.82
CA LEU A 479 37.67 20.53 -2.55
C LEU A 479 38.51 21.36 -1.55
N CYS A 480 39.80 21.05 -1.44
CA CYS A 480 40.65 21.43 -0.30
C CYS A 480 41.83 22.31 -0.72
N ALA A 481 42.01 23.45 -0.08
CA ALA A 481 43.12 24.38 -0.35
C ALA A 481 44.39 23.88 0.30
N PRO A 482 45.57 24.35 -0.14
CA PRO A 482 46.81 24.04 0.55
C PRO A 482 46.74 24.40 2.04
N ALA A 483 46.16 25.55 2.40
CA ALA A 483 45.98 25.94 3.81
C ALA A 483 45.00 25.02 4.56
N GLU A 484 43.89 24.63 3.94
CA GLU A 484 42.93 23.69 4.53
C GLU A 484 43.56 22.30 4.71
N ARG A 485 44.41 21.88 3.76
CA ARG A 485 45.09 20.58 3.81
C ARG A 485 46.02 20.47 5.01
N LEU A 486 46.74 21.55 5.33
CA LEU A 486 47.58 21.61 6.53
C LEU A 486 46.75 21.43 7.81
N LEU A 487 45.59 22.10 7.91
CA LEU A 487 44.68 21.95 9.05
C LEU A 487 44.17 20.51 9.19
N LEU A 488 43.75 19.89 8.08
CA LEU A 488 43.28 18.51 8.08
C LEU A 488 44.37 17.52 8.46
N ASP A 489 45.58 17.67 7.90
CA ASP A 489 46.71 16.75 8.17
C ASP A 489 47.21 16.88 9.62
N GLU A 490 47.27 18.10 10.18
CA GLU A 490 47.60 18.33 11.58
C GLU A 490 46.56 17.67 12.50
N ARG A 491 45.28 17.86 12.20
CA ARG A 491 44.20 17.31 12.99
C ARG A 491 44.14 15.78 12.89
N ALA A 492 44.28 15.22 11.70
CA ALA A 492 44.33 13.78 11.46
C ALA A 492 45.41 13.11 12.31
N LYS A 493 46.61 13.70 12.38
CA LYS A 493 47.70 13.22 13.25
C LYS A 493 47.36 13.32 14.72
N ALA A 494 46.73 14.42 15.15
CA ALA A 494 46.40 14.65 16.56
C ALA A 494 45.34 13.68 17.10
N CYS A 495 44.47 13.13 16.25
CA CYS A 495 43.40 12.21 16.66
C CYS A 495 43.52 10.80 16.06
N ASP A 496 44.69 10.45 15.49
CA ASP A 496 44.96 9.16 14.83
C ASP A 496 43.87 8.74 13.83
N ALA A 497 43.35 9.71 13.07
CA ALA A 497 42.34 9.49 12.03
C ALA A 497 42.98 9.51 10.63
N THR A 498 42.28 8.94 9.64
CA THR A 498 42.79 8.92 8.27
C THR A 498 42.60 10.28 7.59
N THR A 499 43.45 10.58 6.60
CA THR A 499 43.25 11.74 5.71
C THR A 499 41.91 11.66 5.00
N ASP A 500 41.49 10.47 4.55
CA ASP A 500 40.18 10.28 3.89
C ASP A 500 39.01 10.68 4.79
N GLU A 501 39.07 10.37 6.10
CA GLU A 501 38.04 10.78 7.05
C GLU A 501 37.93 12.31 7.10
N TRP A 502 39.05 13.00 7.27
CA TRP A 502 39.08 14.46 7.38
C TRP A 502 38.74 15.17 6.06
N MET A 503 39.10 14.58 4.93
CA MET A 503 38.65 15.03 3.61
C MET A 503 37.12 14.91 3.47
N THR A 504 36.53 13.80 3.91
CA THR A 504 35.07 13.64 3.91
C THR A 504 34.41 14.60 4.91
N ARG A 505 34.98 14.83 6.09
CA ARG A 505 34.50 15.87 7.04
C ARG A 505 34.48 17.25 6.43
N LEU A 506 35.55 17.64 5.72
CA LEU A 506 35.59 18.92 5.02
C LEU A 506 34.52 19.00 3.93
N TRP A 507 34.34 17.93 3.13
CA TRP A 507 33.29 17.86 2.12
C TRP A 507 31.90 18.06 2.73
N CYS A 508 31.54 17.23 3.71
CA CYS A 508 30.24 17.29 4.37
C CYS A 508 30.02 18.66 5.03
N ALA A 509 31.05 19.24 5.66
CA ALA A 509 30.91 20.55 6.30
C ALA A 509 30.62 21.66 5.29
N LYS A 510 31.29 21.65 4.12
CA LYS A 510 31.03 22.61 3.05
C LYS A 510 29.66 22.41 2.41
N GLU A 511 29.25 21.17 2.17
CA GLU A 511 27.91 20.82 1.68
C GLU A 511 26.82 21.29 2.64
N ALA A 512 26.92 20.96 3.93
CA ALA A 512 25.99 21.40 4.96
C ALA A 512 25.89 22.93 4.99
N LEU A 513 27.02 23.65 5.04
CA LEU A 513 26.99 25.11 5.01
C LEU A 513 26.42 25.67 3.70
N GLY A 514 26.71 25.07 2.56
CA GLY A 514 26.13 25.44 1.27
C GLY A 514 24.62 25.29 1.24
N LYS A 515 24.09 24.21 1.82
CA LYS A 515 22.64 23.99 1.99
C LYS A 515 22.01 24.99 2.94
N HIS A 516 22.63 25.27 4.09
CA HIS A 516 22.15 26.29 5.04
C HIS A 516 21.99 27.67 4.38
N ARG A 517 22.92 28.02 3.49
CA ARG A 517 22.94 29.31 2.78
C ARG A 517 22.02 29.37 1.56
N GLY A 518 21.54 28.23 1.10
CA GLY A 518 20.74 28.12 -0.12
C GLY A 518 21.48 28.28 -1.44
N SER A 519 22.79 28.51 -1.44
CA SER A 519 23.56 28.64 -2.67
C SER A 519 23.93 27.27 -3.30
N GLY A 520 23.74 26.18 -2.57
CA GLY A 520 24.41 24.91 -2.85
C GLY A 520 25.93 25.07 -2.79
N VAL A 521 26.67 24.04 -3.24
CA VAL A 521 28.14 24.11 -3.41
C VAL A 521 28.62 24.04 -4.86
N ASP A 522 27.71 23.82 -5.83
CA ASP A 522 28.05 23.78 -7.26
C ASP A 522 28.75 25.08 -7.69
N GLY A 523 30.05 24.98 -8.02
CA GLY A 523 30.89 26.11 -8.41
C GLY A 523 31.35 27.03 -7.27
N ALA A 524 31.08 26.67 -6.01
CA ALA A 524 31.32 27.52 -4.84
C ALA A 524 32.09 26.83 -3.68
N VAL A 525 32.49 25.56 -3.79
CA VAL A 525 33.24 24.83 -2.73
C VAL A 525 34.47 25.62 -2.23
N ARG A 526 35.20 26.27 -3.14
CA ARG A 526 36.37 27.13 -2.83
C ARG A 526 36.02 28.47 -2.18
N LYS A 527 34.76 28.91 -2.27
CA LYS A 527 34.27 30.11 -1.58
C LYS A 527 33.98 29.84 -0.11
N LEU A 528 34.04 28.59 0.34
CA LEU A 528 33.85 28.16 1.72
C LEU A 528 35.21 27.66 2.23
N ALA A 529 36.00 28.52 2.88
CA ALA A 529 37.34 28.18 3.34
C ALA A 529 37.32 27.75 4.80
N ALA A 530 37.76 26.53 5.11
CA ALA A 530 38.02 26.12 6.49
C ALA A 530 39.21 26.91 7.05
N ILE A 531 39.01 27.58 8.18
CA ILE A 531 40.02 28.42 8.84
C ILE A 531 40.49 27.85 10.18
N ALA A 532 39.68 26.98 10.80
CA ALA A 532 40.04 26.29 12.04
C ALA A 532 39.27 24.96 12.16
N ILE A 533 39.84 24.03 12.92
CA ILE A 533 39.21 22.76 13.27
C ILE A 533 39.30 22.57 14.79
N SER A 534 38.16 22.41 15.43
CA SER A 534 38.03 22.25 16.87
C SER A 534 38.34 20.81 17.32
N ALA A 535 38.65 20.64 18.61
CA ALA A 535 38.96 19.34 19.21
C ALA A 535 37.78 18.35 19.24
N ASP A 536 36.55 18.86 19.13
CA ASP A 536 35.31 18.08 19.00
C ASP A 536 35.00 17.70 17.54
N GLY A 537 35.84 18.13 16.59
CA GLY A 537 35.65 17.87 15.16
C GLY A 537 34.79 18.88 14.42
N ALA A 538 34.38 19.97 15.06
CA ALA A 538 33.74 21.08 14.35
C ALA A 538 34.73 21.82 13.45
N ILE A 539 34.27 22.29 12.29
CA ILE A 539 35.06 23.03 11.31
C ILE A 539 34.52 24.45 11.24
N ASP A 540 35.36 25.45 11.50
CA ASP A 540 35.01 26.86 11.30
C ASP A 540 35.31 27.24 9.85
N ILE A 541 34.26 27.59 9.11
CA ILE A 541 34.34 27.92 7.69
C ILE A 541 34.05 29.41 7.51
N LEU A 542 34.93 30.11 6.80
CA LEU A 542 34.75 31.51 6.39
C LEU A 542 34.23 31.58 4.95
N PRO A 543 32.96 31.98 4.73
CA PRO A 543 32.47 32.25 3.39
C PRO A 543 33.18 33.46 2.78
N ARG A 544 33.52 33.37 1.49
CA ARG A 544 34.19 34.46 0.76
C ARG A 544 33.32 35.72 0.76
N GLY A 545 33.89 36.81 1.25
CA GLY A 545 33.23 38.11 1.31
C GLY A 545 32.46 38.36 2.62
N GLU A 546 32.51 37.43 3.57
CA GLU A 546 31.95 37.61 4.91
C GLU A 546 33.04 37.91 5.95
N ALA A 547 32.66 38.64 7.00
CA ALA A 547 33.56 39.02 8.09
C ALA A 547 33.64 37.96 9.21
N HIS A 548 32.69 37.02 9.27
CA HIS A 548 32.57 36.06 10.35
C HIS A 548 32.52 34.64 9.81
N SER A 549 33.23 33.73 10.46
CA SER A 549 33.11 32.30 10.18
C SER A 549 31.77 31.74 10.66
N ARG A 550 31.46 30.53 10.20
CA ARG A 550 30.36 29.69 10.66
C ARG A 550 30.95 28.36 11.12
N ARG A 551 30.57 27.95 12.31
CA ARG A 551 30.91 26.63 12.85
C ARG A 551 30.01 25.59 12.23
N VAL A 552 30.59 24.50 11.74
CA VAL A 552 29.87 23.32 11.25
C VAL A 552 30.33 22.11 12.03
N THR A 553 29.43 21.43 12.72
CA THR A 553 29.77 20.26 13.52
C THR A 553 29.86 19.04 12.62
N THR A 554 30.85 18.18 12.83
CA THR A 554 31.00 16.92 12.08
C THR A 554 31.13 15.73 13.01
N LEU A 555 30.46 14.63 12.69
CA LEU A 555 30.45 13.39 13.46
C LEU A 555 30.78 12.23 12.53
N ARG A 556 31.60 11.29 13.02
CA ARG A 556 31.77 9.98 12.37
C ARG A 556 30.84 8.99 13.04
N ASP A 557 29.98 8.36 12.25
CA ASP A 557 29.11 7.26 12.68
C ASP A 557 29.42 6.05 11.80
N GLY A 558 30.19 5.09 12.33
CA GLY A 558 30.67 3.94 11.57
C GLY A 558 31.51 4.33 10.33
N ASP A 559 30.96 4.04 9.16
CA ASP A 559 31.57 4.25 7.84
C ASP A 559 31.17 5.58 7.18
N VAL A 560 30.32 6.39 7.82
CA VAL A 560 29.86 7.67 7.28
C VAL A 560 30.29 8.85 8.14
N ILE A 561 30.41 10.01 7.49
CA ILE A 561 30.49 11.30 8.14
C ILE A 561 29.16 12.02 7.99
N ILE A 562 28.69 12.63 9.08
CA ILE A 562 27.53 13.50 9.11
C ILE A 562 28.00 14.90 9.50
N ALA A 563 27.53 15.92 8.80
CA ALA A 563 27.81 17.31 9.15
C ALA A 563 26.52 18.14 9.25
N TRP A 564 26.47 19.07 10.19
CA TRP A 564 25.33 19.98 10.36
C TRP A 564 25.75 21.38 10.84
N THR A 565 24.95 22.37 10.46
CA THR A 565 25.13 23.79 10.83
C THR A 565 24.43 24.19 12.10
#